data_AF-W4LHY8-F1
#
_entry.id   AF-W4LHY8-F1
#
_cell.length_a   1.000
_cell.length_b   1.000
_cell.length_c   1.000
_cell.angle_alpha   90.00
_cell.angle_beta   90.00
_cell.angle_gamma   90.00
#
_symmetry.space_group_name_H-M   'P 1'
#
loop_
_entity.id
_entity.type
_entity.pdbx_description
1 polymer ?
#
loop_
_entity_poly.entity_id
_entity_poly.type
_entity_poly.pdbx_seq_one_letter_code
_entity_poly.pdbx_strand_id
1 'polypeptide(L)'
;MQSEVLWTVFGYIDSHWDVNTEMSKTRFEQALASQVGLDPVYQLRYDETAAAYQAELEQHGNIEAALEALYSKNTAPKPAQPDVAQVLGEFMKWNVAFGGFRSFGYMNYPGWTGNGSFLNDPPPYRALP
;
A
#
# COMPACT_ATOMS: atom_id res chain seq x y z
N MET A 1 -7.23 13.30 -2.89
CA MET A 1 -6.35 12.34 -2.19
C MET A 1 -6.42 12.51 -0.67
N GLN A 2 -7.08 11.56 0.01
CA GLN A 2 -7.16 11.49 1.48
C GLN A 2 -6.01 10.65 2.07
N SER A 3 -4.78 11.20 2.09
CA SER A 3 -3.57 10.42 2.45
C SER A 3 -3.60 9.82 3.86
N GLU A 4 -4.22 10.49 4.85
CA GLU A 4 -4.39 9.98 6.22
C GLU A 4 -5.19 8.68 6.29
N VAL A 5 -6.28 8.62 5.52
CA VAL A 5 -7.15 7.45 5.45
C VAL A 5 -6.39 6.29 4.83
N LEU A 6 -5.73 6.55 3.70
CA LEU A 6 -4.95 5.54 2.98
C LEU A 6 -3.77 5.03 3.82
N TRP A 7 -3.14 5.89 4.61
CA TRP A 7 -2.10 5.51 5.55
C TRP A 7 -2.63 4.59 6.66
N THR A 8 -3.84 4.86 7.15
CA THR A 8 -4.51 3.99 8.14
C THR A 8 -4.79 2.60 7.56
N VAL A 9 -5.31 2.54 6.32
CA VAL A 9 -5.52 1.27 5.60
C VAL A 9 -4.20 0.53 5.37
N PHE A 10 -3.15 1.25 4.98
CA PHE A 10 -1.81 0.69 4.78
C PHE A 10 -1.23 0.10 6.09
N GLY A 11 -1.33 0.82 7.20
CA GLY A 11 -0.85 0.38 8.51
C GLY A 11 -1.63 -0.81 9.08
N TYR A 12 -2.92 -0.93 8.75
CA TYR A 12 -3.68 -2.13 9.07
C TYR A 12 -3.14 -3.36 8.34
N ILE A 13 -2.81 -3.26 7.05
CA ILE A 13 -2.22 -4.37 6.30
C ILE A 13 -0.87 -4.79 6.91
N ASP A 14 -0.05 -3.83 7.30
CA ASP A 14 1.23 -4.08 7.98
C ASP A 14 1.03 -4.88 9.27
N SER A 15 0.09 -4.44 10.12
CA SER A 15 -0.22 -5.07 11.40
C SER A 15 -0.89 -6.44 11.21
N HIS A 16 -1.78 -6.57 10.24
CA HIS A 16 -2.52 -7.80 9.95
C HIS A 16 -1.62 -8.93 9.45
N TRP A 17 -0.54 -8.60 8.72
CA TRP A 17 0.44 -9.57 8.21
C TRP A 17 1.71 -9.68 9.06
N ASP A 18 1.80 -8.93 10.16
CA ASP A 18 3.00 -8.83 11.02
C ASP A 18 4.28 -8.55 10.21
N VAL A 19 4.17 -7.63 9.24
CA VAL A 19 5.24 -7.34 8.27
C VAL A 19 6.30 -6.40 8.86
N ASN A 20 5.91 -5.53 9.79
CA ASN A 20 6.78 -4.55 10.44
C ASN A 20 7.52 -3.67 9.41
N THR A 21 6.76 -3.05 8.51
CA THR A 21 7.25 -2.18 7.44
C THR A 21 8.10 -1.02 7.97
N GLU A 22 9.22 -0.73 7.31
CA GLU A 22 10.03 0.46 7.60
C GLU A 22 9.59 1.67 6.75
N MET A 23 8.50 1.54 5.98
CA MET A 23 7.99 2.64 5.18
C MET A 23 7.49 3.76 6.11
N SER A 24 8.07 4.95 5.99
CA SER A 24 7.54 6.14 6.67
C SER A 24 6.34 6.71 5.91
N LYS A 25 5.46 7.42 6.62
CA LYS A 25 4.32 8.10 6.01
C LYS A 25 4.71 9.05 4.88
N THR A 26 5.82 9.78 5.02
CA THR A 26 6.33 10.65 3.94
C THR A 26 6.71 9.86 2.68
N ARG A 27 7.34 8.68 2.83
CA ARG A 27 7.67 7.81 1.69
C ARG A 27 6.42 7.21 1.06
N PHE A 28 5.43 6.86 1.87
CA PHE A 28 4.13 6.41 1.40
C PHE A 28 3.43 7.49 0.55
N GLU A 29 3.37 8.73 1.03
CA GLU A 29 2.78 9.84 0.28
C GLU A 29 3.52 10.11 -1.05
N GLN A 30 4.84 10.01 -1.05
CA GLN A 30 5.66 10.08 -2.27
C GLN A 30 5.34 8.94 -3.24
N ALA A 31 5.13 7.71 -2.73
CA ALA A 31 4.76 6.56 -3.54
C ALA A 31 3.38 6.75 -4.19
N LEU A 32 2.38 7.20 -3.42
CA LEU A 32 1.05 7.55 -3.96
C LEU A 32 1.16 8.61 -5.07
N ALA A 33 1.88 9.71 -4.81
CA ALA A 33 2.06 10.77 -5.79
C ALA A 33 2.78 10.28 -7.06
N SER A 34 3.75 9.37 -6.91
CA SER A 34 4.46 8.77 -8.03
C SER A 34 3.55 7.88 -8.88
N GLN A 35 2.68 7.08 -8.26
CA GLN A 35 1.69 6.26 -8.98
C GLN A 35 0.69 7.13 -9.75
N VAL A 36 0.17 8.19 -9.13
CA VAL A 36 -0.73 9.14 -9.80
C VAL A 36 -0.04 9.87 -10.96
N GLY A 37 1.23 10.23 -10.79
CA GLY A 37 2.02 10.84 -11.86
C GLY A 37 2.29 9.90 -13.05
N LEU A 38 2.36 8.58 -12.79
CA LEU A 38 2.54 7.56 -13.82
C LEU A 38 1.22 7.25 -14.54
N ASP A 39 0.14 7.05 -13.79
CA ASP A 39 -1.21 6.80 -14.30
C ASP A 39 -2.25 7.54 -13.44
N PRO A 40 -2.87 8.61 -13.97
CA PRO A 40 -3.86 9.40 -13.24
C PRO A 40 -5.08 8.62 -12.74
N VAL A 41 -5.37 7.41 -13.27
CA VAL A 41 -6.47 6.58 -12.78
C VAL A 41 -6.31 6.22 -11.31
N TYR A 42 -5.08 6.16 -10.81
CA TYR A 42 -4.80 5.88 -9.41
C TYR A 42 -5.40 6.91 -8.47
N GLN A 43 -5.54 8.17 -8.90
CA GLN A 43 -6.20 9.19 -8.09
C GLN A 43 -7.63 8.78 -7.75
N LEU A 44 -8.38 8.30 -8.76
CA LEU A 44 -9.74 7.82 -8.59
C LEU A 44 -9.77 6.60 -7.67
N ARG A 45 -8.91 5.60 -7.91
CA ARG A 45 -8.86 4.38 -7.08
C ARG A 45 -8.54 4.65 -5.62
N TYR A 46 -7.63 5.59 -5.36
CA TYR A 46 -7.28 6.02 -4.02
C TYR A 46 -8.42 6.74 -3.33
N ASP A 47 -9.13 7.63 -4.03
CA ASP A 47 -10.30 8.31 -3.47
C ASP A 47 -11.47 7.33 -3.24
N GLU A 48 -11.69 6.36 -4.13
CA GLU A 48 -12.66 5.26 -3.96
C GLU A 48 -12.32 4.38 -2.75
N THR A 49 -11.05 4.02 -2.57
CA THR A 49 -10.60 3.23 -1.42
C THR A 49 -10.82 3.99 -0.11
N ALA A 50 -10.55 5.30 -0.08
CA ALA A 50 -10.79 6.13 1.08
C ALA A 50 -12.30 6.24 1.40
N ALA A 51 -13.13 6.40 0.38
CA ALA A 51 -14.58 6.44 0.52
C ALA A 51 -15.15 5.09 1.00
N ALA A 52 -14.64 3.98 0.46
CA ALA A 52 -15.02 2.63 0.89
C ALA A 52 -14.69 2.41 2.36
N TYR A 53 -13.50 2.80 2.83
CA TYR A 53 -13.17 2.75 4.25
C TYR A 53 -14.13 3.58 5.11
N GLN A 54 -14.45 4.81 4.68
CA GLN A 54 -15.37 5.68 5.41
C GLN A 54 -16.78 5.08 5.51
N ALA A 55 -17.28 4.46 4.44
CA ALA A 55 -18.56 3.77 4.45
C ALA A 55 -18.57 2.59 5.43
N GLU A 56 -17.50 1.79 5.47
CA GLU A 56 -17.35 0.72 6.46
C GLU A 56 -17.26 1.27 7.89
N LEU A 57 -16.57 2.40 8.08
CA LEU A 57 -16.46 3.05 9.39
C LEU A 57 -17.80 3.57 9.89
N GLU A 58 -18.60 4.17 9.02
CA GLU A 58 -19.97 4.61 9.35
C GLU A 58 -20.87 3.42 9.67
N GLN A 59 -20.75 2.32 8.92
CA GLN A 59 -21.56 1.12 9.12
C GLN A 59 -21.24 0.40 10.44
N HIS A 60 -19.95 0.29 10.79
CA HIS A 60 -19.50 -0.53 11.91
C HIS A 60 -19.21 0.28 13.19
N GLY A 61 -18.98 1.59 13.08
CA GLY A 61 -18.71 2.49 14.21
C GLY A 61 -17.37 2.24 14.93
N ASN A 62 -16.54 1.35 14.40
CA ASN A 62 -15.25 0.95 14.96
C ASN A 62 -14.21 0.85 13.83
N ILE A 63 -13.05 1.49 14.03
CA ILE A 63 -11.93 1.51 13.09
C ILE A 63 -11.45 0.10 12.72
N GLU A 64 -11.19 -0.75 13.71
CA GLU A 64 -10.68 -2.10 13.49
C GLU A 64 -11.69 -2.97 12.72
N ALA A 65 -12.96 -2.91 13.12
CA ALA A 65 -14.03 -3.63 12.43
C ALA A 65 -14.22 -3.14 10.99
N ALA A 66 -14.10 -1.83 10.75
CA ALA A 66 -14.21 -1.25 9.41
C ALA A 66 -13.04 -1.65 8.50
N LEU A 67 -11.81 -1.67 9.04
CA LEU A 67 -10.63 -2.11 8.30
C LEU A 67 -10.70 -3.61 7.97
N GLU A 68 -11.09 -4.43 8.93
CA GLU A 68 -11.32 -5.87 8.70
C GLU A 68 -12.42 -6.11 7.67
N ALA A 69 -13.53 -5.37 7.74
CA ALA A 69 -14.60 -5.46 6.76
C ALA A 69 -14.13 -5.05 5.35
N LEU A 70 -13.45 -3.89 5.23
CA LEU A 70 -12.88 -3.41 3.97
C LEU A 70 -11.91 -4.45 3.38
N TYR A 71 -11.02 -4.98 4.20
CA TYR A 71 -9.99 -5.92 3.78
C TYR A 71 -10.60 -7.26 3.35
N SER A 72 -11.43 -7.88 4.19
CA SER A 72 -12.04 -9.19 3.90
C SER A 72 -12.95 -9.18 2.67
N LYS A 73 -13.76 -8.13 2.48
CA LYS A 73 -14.65 -7.97 1.32
C LYS A 73 -13.90 -7.83 -0.01
N ASN A 74 -12.69 -7.28 0.01
CA ASN A 74 -11.94 -6.91 -1.19
C ASN A 74 -10.70 -7.78 -1.46
N THR A 75 -10.38 -8.72 -0.56
CA THR A 75 -9.33 -9.74 -0.76
C THR A 75 -9.88 -11.13 -1.04
N ALA A 76 -11.20 -11.29 -1.03
CA ALA A 76 -11.88 -12.52 -1.43
C ALA A 76 -11.68 -12.84 -2.94
N PRO A 77 -11.83 -14.11 -3.37
CA PRO A 77 -11.69 -14.50 -4.79
C PRO A 77 -12.55 -13.69 -5.78
N LYS A 78 -13.69 -13.16 -5.31
CA LYS A 78 -14.51 -12.19 -6.03
C LYS A 78 -14.63 -10.93 -5.17
N PRO A 79 -13.79 -9.90 -5.40
CA PRO A 79 -13.81 -8.69 -4.58
C PRO A 79 -15.12 -7.92 -4.77
N ALA A 80 -15.61 -7.31 -3.69
CA ALA A 80 -16.79 -6.44 -3.73
C ALA A 80 -16.55 -5.20 -4.61
N GLN A 81 -15.34 -4.62 -4.51
CA GLN A 81 -14.90 -3.44 -5.26
C GLN A 81 -13.53 -3.72 -5.89
N PRO A 82 -13.46 -4.01 -7.21
CA PRO A 82 -12.21 -4.40 -7.87
C PRO A 82 -11.09 -3.36 -7.81
N ASP A 83 -11.41 -2.06 -7.84
CA ASP A 83 -10.41 -1.00 -7.75
C ASP A 83 -9.84 -0.85 -6.33
N VAL A 84 -10.69 -1.01 -5.31
CA VAL A 84 -10.24 -1.10 -3.91
C VAL A 84 -9.32 -2.31 -3.72
N ALA A 85 -9.69 -3.46 -4.28
CA ALA A 85 -8.85 -4.66 -4.24
C ALA A 85 -7.46 -4.45 -4.87
N GLN A 86 -7.38 -3.67 -5.96
CA GLN A 86 -6.09 -3.30 -6.57
C GLN A 86 -5.23 -2.45 -5.64
N VAL A 87 -5.81 -1.45 -4.96
CA VAL A 87 -5.08 -0.60 -4.01
C VAL A 87 -4.61 -1.41 -2.80
N LEU A 88 -5.46 -2.29 -2.24
CA LEU A 88 -5.06 -3.19 -1.15
C LEU A 88 -3.91 -4.10 -1.59
N GLY A 89 -3.99 -4.68 -2.79
CA GLY A 89 -2.93 -5.50 -3.36
C GLY A 89 -1.62 -4.74 -3.60
N GLU A 90 -1.69 -3.46 -3.94
CA GLU A 90 -0.52 -2.58 -4.04
C GLU A 90 0.11 -2.32 -2.66
N PHE A 91 -0.71 -2.00 -1.66
CA PHE A 91 -0.24 -1.77 -0.30
C PHE A 91 0.39 -3.01 0.34
N MET A 92 -0.15 -4.20 0.06
CA MET A 92 0.50 -5.46 0.41
C MET A 92 1.91 -5.57 -0.20
N LYS A 93 2.04 -5.30 -1.50
CA LYS A 93 3.35 -5.34 -2.19
C LYS A 93 4.33 -4.33 -1.59
N TRP A 94 3.86 -3.14 -1.26
CA TRP A 94 4.69 -2.11 -0.63
C TRP A 94 5.12 -2.51 0.78
N ASN A 95 4.24 -3.04 1.62
CA ASN A 95 4.61 -3.58 2.94
C ASN A 95 5.72 -4.63 2.81
N VAL A 96 5.58 -5.58 1.88
CA VAL A 96 6.60 -6.60 1.62
C VAL A 96 7.92 -5.98 1.12
N ALA A 97 7.85 -5.06 0.16
CA ALA A 97 9.02 -4.41 -0.44
C ALA A 97 9.80 -3.51 0.54
N PHE A 98 9.14 -2.98 1.58
CA PHE A 98 9.75 -2.05 2.54
C PHE A 98 9.97 -2.62 3.94
N GLY A 99 9.89 -3.94 4.10
CA GLY A 99 10.23 -4.57 5.38
C GLY A 99 9.99 -6.07 5.42
N GLY A 100 9.00 -6.56 4.68
CA GLY A 100 8.50 -7.94 4.82
C GLY A 100 9.46 -9.07 4.47
N PHE A 101 10.64 -8.83 3.90
CA PHE A 101 11.65 -9.89 3.83
C PHE A 101 12.33 -10.15 5.17
N ARG A 102 12.42 -9.15 6.07
CA ARG A 102 13.07 -9.29 7.38
C ARG A 102 12.31 -10.22 8.32
N SER A 103 10.98 -10.22 8.27
CA SER A 103 10.15 -11.17 9.03
C SER A 103 10.40 -12.64 8.63
N PHE A 104 10.95 -12.89 7.43
CA PHE A 104 11.40 -14.21 6.97
C PHE A 104 12.92 -14.42 7.08
N GLY A 105 13.66 -13.52 7.75
CA GLY A 105 15.10 -13.62 7.94
C GLY A 105 15.96 -13.13 6.75
N TYR A 106 15.35 -12.47 5.76
CA TYR A 106 16.04 -11.93 4.58
C TYR A 106 16.10 -10.39 4.62
N MET A 107 17.20 -9.77 4.20
CA MET A 107 17.24 -8.31 4.05
C MET A 107 16.73 -7.91 2.67
N ASN A 108 15.76 -7.00 2.62
CA ASN A 108 15.33 -6.40 1.36
C ASN A 108 16.50 -5.70 0.68
N TYR A 109 16.70 -6.00 -0.61
CA TYR A 109 17.56 -5.17 -1.43
C TYR A 109 16.86 -3.82 -1.60
N PRO A 110 17.52 -2.67 -1.40
CA PRO A 110 16.90 -1.35 -1.53
C PRO A 110 16.44 -1.01 -2.96
N GLY A 111 16.70 -1.90 -3.92
CA GLY A 111 16.22 -1.87 -5.30
C GLY A 111 14.86 -2.55 -5.43
N TRP A 112 13.84 -1.73 -5.51
CA TRP A 112 12.42 -2.05 -5.50
C TRP A 112 11.88 -3.01 -6.56
N THR A 113 10.79 -3.68 -6.18
CA THR A 113 9.85 -4.40 -7.04
C THR A 113 8.74 -3.44 -7.54
N GLY A 114 9.00 -2.63 -8.59
CA GLY A 114 7.93 -1.83 -9.23
C GLY A 114 8.19 -0.53 -10.04
N ASN A 115 9.37 -0.30 -10.67
CA ASN A 115 9.65 0.70 -11.76
C ASN A 115 9.73 2.25 -11.50
N GLY A 116 10.91 2.90 -11.38
CA GLY A 116 11.10 4.32 -10.87
C GLY A 116 11.97 4.57 -9.57
N SER A 117 13.28 4.35 -9.71
CA SER A 117 14.22 4.21 -8.60
C SER A 117 14.22 5.42 -7.64
N PHE A 118 14.19 5.23 -6.31
CA PHE A 118 14.50 6.31 -5.34
C PHE A 118 16.01 6.53 -5.30
N LEU A 119 16.56 7.07 -6.38
CA LEU A 119 17.99 7.07 -6.55
C LEU A 119 18.43 8.34 -7.28
N ASN A 120 18.84 9.30 -6.45
CA ASN A 120 20.06 10.06 -6.71
C ASN A 120 21.32 9.15 -6.67
N ASP A 121 21.20 7.82 -6.79
CA ASP A 121 22.30 6.86 -6.77
C ASP A 121 22.03 5.66 -7.70
N PRO A 122 22.68 5.46 -8.84
CA PRO A 122 22.28 4.41 -9.77
C PRO A 122 22.20 3.00 -9.13
N PRO A 123 21.21 2.16 -9.50
CA PRO A 123 21.13 0.78 -9.00
C PRO A 123 22.44 0.03 -9.33
N PRO A 124 22.95 -0.83 -8.43
CA PRO A 124 24.28 -1.43 -8.54
C PRO A 124 24.50 -2.29 -9.80
N TYR A 125 23.44 -2.76 -10.46
CA TYR A 125 23.53 -3.50 -11.72
C TYR A 125 23.62 -2.61 -12.98
N ARG A 126 23.44 -1.29 -12.85
CA ARG A 126 23.70 -0.31 -13.92
C ARG A 126 25.09 0.32 -13.82
N ALA A 127 25.90 -0.10 -12.84
CA ALA A 127 27.25 0.42 -12.56
C ALA A 127 28.35 -0.62 -12.84
N LEU A 128 28.11 -1.57 -13.73
CA LEU A 128 29.15 -2.49 -14.23
C LEU A 128 29.20 -2.38 -15.76
N PRO A 129 30.41 -2.44 -16.33
CA PRO A 129 31.22 -1.32 -16.83
C PRO A 129 30.71 -0.62 -18.10
#